data_AF-A0A2T1DQJ2-F1
#
_entry.id   AF-A0A2T1DQJ2-F1
#
_cell.length_a   1.000
_cell.length_b   1.000
_cell.length_c   1.000
_cell.angle_alpha   90.00
_cell.angle_beta   90.00
_cell.angle_gamma   90.00
#
_symmetry.space_group_name_H-M   'P 1'
#
loop_
_entity.id
_entity.type
_entity.pdbx_description
1 polymer ?
#
loop_
_entity_poly.entity_id
_entity_poly.type
_entity_poly.pdbx_seq_one_letter_code
_entity_poly.pdbx_strand_id
1 'polypeptide(L)'
;MQLGQVTNVLERQESLTADSARVLTDGADTLNASANRQRKTASRANGSANVLDSKSANNKKRNRGKNKRVKVKSHKRRIFDSQPFLTPVRENLGSLFPTSATTPRDVNRSGRVRNTASDNCHTYRFGIGGASDLTVNLNGLTSAATVRIVRDVNNNGIVDKGDVIEASNNLNQNSKTFDLNRLATGDYFAQVYKVGTGETNYNLNLRVATAAAQDPTSTSSVQVKGNLNGLFSSGQNTVNGTSNRTDDYLFRVDSRSTVNASLAGLNTQGARVRLFDSAGTEVVGGASGAATLERGSYFARVEKLDSGTTTYSLQLRGTPIEGNRVNVFVQRATAIDQFDNSFFEDSRADFYTKVKIDRFAERQSPTVVNNNNAPLNFTERQETALGQRFVNIDLKIFDDDGILPHEEANINPDTSQKSLKIRYDTATGDIRVDGVNATFQRGRPIELTGRGSGKKASVRFFIDHF
;
A
#
# COMPACT_ATOMS: atom_id res chain seq x y z
N MET A 1 4.17 76.42 4.38
CA MET A 1 2.93 75.89 4.99
C MET A 1 1.76 76.18 4.06
N GLN A 2 1.18 75.18 3.42
CA GLN A 2 -0.22 75.19 3.00
C GLN A 2 -0.66 73.73 2.78
N LEU A 3 -1.81 73.34 3.33
CA LEU A 3 -2.32 71.96 3.29
C LEU A 3 -3.15 71.70 2.02
N GLY A 4 -3.21 70.44 1.59
CA GLY A 4 -4.13 70.00 0.53
C GLY A 4 -3.88 68.57 0.01
N GLN A 5 -4.20 67.54 0.81
CA GLN A 5 -4.25 66.15 0.34
C GLN A 5 -5.45 65.37 0.91
N VAL A 6 -6.54 65.34 0.13
CA VAL A 6 -7.61 64.33 0.05
C VAL A 6 -8.37 64.59 -1.28
N THR A 7 -8.90 63.65 -2.06
CA THR A 7 -9.08 62.18 -1.93
C THR A 7 -8.85 61.50 -3.31
N ASN A 8 -9.32 60.26 -3.50
CA ASN A 8 -9.66 59.57 -4.77
C ASN A 8 -8.58 58.73 -5.46
N VAL A 9 -8.34 57.52 -4.94
CA VAL A 9 -7.92 56.35 -5.73
C VAL A 9 -8.72 55.13 -5.26
N LEU A 10 -9.88 54.89 -5.84
CA LEU A 10 -10.67 53.66 -5.60
C LEU A 10 -11.68 53.38 -6.73
N GLU A 11 -11.23 53.46 -7.99
CA GLU A 11 -12.05 53.07 -9.15
C GLU A 11 -11.15 52.70 -10.36
N ARG A 12 -10.58 51.48 -10.34
CA ARG A 12 -9.90 50.83 -11.50
C ARG A 12 -9.40 49.39 -11.21
N GLN A 13 -10.28 48.48 -10.77
CA GLN A 13 -9.94 47.05 -10.70
C GLN A 13 -11.04 46.05 -11.12
N GLU A 14 -12.03 46.47 -11.92
CA GLU A 14 -12.98 45.57 -12.58
C GLU A 14 -12.95 45.75 -14.11
N SER A 15 -12.01 45.09 -14.81
CA SER A 15 -11.97 45.03 -16.29
C SER A 15 -10.99 43.98 -16.88
N LEU A 16 -10.76 42.82 -16.22
CA LEU A 16 -9.78 41.82 -16.71
C LEU A 16 -10.23 40.35 -16.58
N THR A 17 -11.53 40.07 -16.71
CA THR A 17 -12.10 38.71 -16.65
C THR A 17 -13.18 38.45 -17.71
N ALA A 18 -12.87 38.69 -18.99
CA ALA A 18 -13.81 38.41 -20.09
C ALA A 18 -13.20 37.79 -21.37
N ASP A 19 -11.87 37.64 -21.50
CA ASP A 19 -11.21 37.30 -22.78
C ASP A 19 -10.23 36.12 -22.69
N SER A 20 -10.67 34.99 -22.12
CA SER A 20 -9.89 33.74 -22.08
C SER A 20 -10.75 32.47 -22.21
N ALA A 21 -11.99 32.61 -22.69
CA ALA A 21 -12.98 31.53 -22.77
C ALA A 21 -13.27 31.06 -24.21
N ARG A 22 -12.33 31.24 -25.17
CA ARG A 22 -12.64 31.08 -26.61
C ARG A 22 -11.61 30.33 -27.48
N VAL A 23 -10.71 29.52 -26.90
CA VAL A 23 -9.66 28.79 -27.67
C VAL A 23 -9.54 27.30 -27.26
N LEU A 24 -10.65 26.62 -26.94
CA LEU A 24 -10.62 25.20 -26.51
C LEU A 24 -11.75 24.32 -27.11
N THR A 25 -12.16 24.57 -28.36
CA THR A 25 -13.24 23.78 -29.02
C THR A 25 -12.92 23.23 -30.42
N ASP A 26 -11.67 23.29 -30.92
CA ASP A 26 -11.29 22.79 -32.26
C ASP A 26 -10.21 21.67 -32.23
N GLY A 27 -10.15 20.89 -31.13
CA GLY A 27 -9.13 19.86 -30.92
C GLY A 27 -9.59 18.40 -30.93
N ALA A 28 -10.90 18.12 -31.02
CA ALA A 28 -11.45 16.82 -30.65
C ALA A 28 -11.79 15.86 -31.82
N ASP A 29 -11.96 16.35 -33.06
CA ASP A 29 -12.63 15.59 -34.13
C ASP A 29 -11.72 14.77 -35.08
N THR A 30 -10.41 14.68 -34.84
CA THR A 30 -9.48 14.01 -35.77
C THR A 30 -8.88 12.67 -35.30
N LEU A 31 -9.21 12.17 -34.10
CA LEU A 31 -8.60 10.94 -33.54
C LEU A 31 -9.50 9.68 -33.56
N ASN A 32 -10.77 9.77 -33.95
CA ASN A 32 -11.71 8.64 -33.89
C ASN A 32 -11.91 7.88 -35.23
N ALA A 33 -11.18 8.24 -36.29
CA ALA A 33 -11.37 7.66 -37.64
C ALA A 33 -10.50 6.43 -37.96
N SER A 34 -9.49 6.11 -37.14
CA SER A 34 -8.41 5.18 -37.51
C SER A 34 -8.54 3.75 -36.94
N ALA A 35 -9.50 3.49 -36.05
CA ALA A 35 -9.55 2.25 -35.27
C ALA A 35 -10.39 1.11 -35.90
N ASN A 36 -11.18 1.36 -36.95
CA ASN A 36 -12.26 0.45 -37.39
C ASN A 36 -12.07 -0.19 -38.78
N ARG A 37 -10.83 -0.47 -39.19
CA ARG A 37 -10.50 -1.09 -40.50
C ARG A 37 -9.53 -2.30 -40.47
N GLN A 38 -9.43 -3.05 -39.36
CA GLN A 38 -8.66 -4.32 -39.32
C GLN A 38 -9.34 -5.46 -38.54
N ARG A 39 -10.64 -5.70 -38.76
CA ARG A 39 -11.33 -6.94 -38.28
C ARG A 39 -12.37 -7.49 -39.26
N LYS A 40 -11.94 -7.97 -40.43
CA LYS A 40 -12.66 -8.98 -41.24
C LYS A 40 -11.80 -9.50 -42.39
N THR A 41 -11.29 -10.73 -42.26
CA THR A 41 -11.06 -11.76 -43.30
C THR A 41 -10.02 -12.77 -42.83
N ALA A 42 -10.45 -14.04 -42.61
CA ALA A 42 -9.68 -15.29 -42.61
C ALA A 42 -10.38 -16.38 -41.77
N SER A 43 -11.66 -16.65 -42.04
CA SER A 43 -12.25 -17.93 -41.64
C SER A 43 -11.79 -18.98 -42.66
N ARG A 44 -11.19 -20.08 -42.19
CA ARG A 44 -10.86 -21.24 -43.04
C ARG A 44 -12.06 -22.15 -43.14
N ALA A 45 -12.35 -22.63 -44.35
CA ALA A 45 -13.15 -23.83 -44.58
C ALA A 45 -12.29 -24.86 -45.34
N ASN A 46 -12.41 -26.14 -44.99
CA ASN A 46 -11.67 -27.26 -45.56
C ASN A 46 -12.27 -27.72 -46.90
N GLY A 47 -11.46 -28.38 -47.73
CA GLY A 47 -11.89 -29.08 -48.95
C GLY A 47 -10.92 -30.21 -49.32
N SER A 48 -11.45 -31.42 -49.38
CA SER A 48 -10.83 -32.75 -49.54
C SER A 48 -9.80 -32.99 -50.67
N ALA A 49 -8.82 -33.87 -50.36
CA ALA A 49 -8.43 -35.10 -51.09
C ALA A 49 -7.84 -34.98 -52.55
N ASN A 50 -7.15 -35.97 -53.16
CA ASN A 50 -6.78 -37.34 -52.77
C ASN A 50 -5.57 -37.86 -53.62
N VAL A 51 -4.89 -38.93 -53.14
CA VAL A 51 -4.43 -40.12 -53.92
C VAL A 51 -3.05 -40.18 -54.67
N LEU A 52 -2.48 -41.42 -54.66
CA LEU A 52 -1.25 -42.00 -55.27
C LEU A 52 0.11 -41.47 -54.73
N ASP A 53 1.02 -42.24 -54.11
CA ASP A 53 1.58 -43.61 -54.27
C ASP A 53 2.97 -43.62 -54.93
N SER A 54 3.98 -44.05 -54.17
CA SER A 54 5.02 -45.00 -54.62
C SER A 54 6.06 -45.26 -53.53
N LYS A 55 6.46 -46.52 -53.40
CA LYS A 55 7.55 -46.99 -52.52
C LYS A 55 8.90 -46.68 -53.16
N SER A 56 9.89 -46.26 -52.38
CA SER A 56 11.23 -46.88 -52.42
C SER A 56 12.12 -46.38 -51.26
N ALA A 57 12.83 -47.30 -50.62
CA ALA A 57 13.91 -46.96 -49.72
C ALA A 57 15.20 -46.76 -50.51
N ASN A 58 16.01 -45.74 -50.17
CA ASN A 58 17.45 -45.99 -50.10
C ASN A 58 18.24 -45.00 -49.22
N ASN A 59 19.34 -45.51 -48.69
CA ASN A 59 20.22 -44.88 -47.74
C ASN A 59 21.37 -44.14 -48.44
N LYS A 60 21.55 -42.83 -48.19
CA LYS A 60 22.87 -42.19 -48.26
C LYS A 60 22.96 -40.82 -47.58
N LYS A 61 23.85 -40.72 -46.58
CA LYS A 61 24.38 -39.45 -46.09
C LYS A 61 25.04 -38.68 -47.24
N ARG A 62 24.65 -37.41 -47.47
CA ARG A 62 25.58 -36.38 -47.94
C ARG A 62 25.11 -34.98 -47.53
N ASN A 63 25.99 -34.27 -46.82
CA ASN A 63 25.71 -32.97 -46.24
C ASN A 63 26.12 -31.87 -47.24
N ARG A 64 25.19 -30.97 -47.61
CA ARG A 64 25.48 -29.67 -48.26
C ARG A 64 24.28 -28.75 -48.04
N GLY A 65 24.49 -27.70 -47.24
CA GLY A 65 23.39 -26.89 -46.70
C GLY A 65 22.85 -25.82 -47.65
N LYS A 66 21.61 -25.39 -47.38
CA LYS A 66 21.11 -24.04 -47.69
C LYS A 66 20.33 -23.52 -46.49
N ASN A 67 20.57 -22.25 -46.17
CA ASN A 67 20.09 -21.55 -44.98
C ASN A 67 18.57 -21.71 -44.73
N LYS A 68 18.18 -22.54 -43.75
CA LYS A 68 16.99 -22.25 -42.97
C LYS A 68 17.42 -21.47 -41.74
N ARG A 69 17.06 -20.18 -41.73
CA ARG A 69 17.18 -19.27 -40.59
C ARG A 69 16.27 -19.77 -39.47
N VAL A 70 16.72 -20.79 -38.75
CA VAL A 70 16.05 -21.27 -37.53
C VAL A 70 15.98 -20.07 -36.61
N LYS A 71 14.76 -19.54 -36.41
CA LYS A 71 14.49 -18.66 -35.28
C LYS A 71 14.71 -19.52 -34.04
N VAL A 72 15.93 -19.49 -33.52
CA VAL A 72 16.22 -19.87 -32.15
C VAL A 72 15.37 -18.92 -31.31
N LYS A 73 14.18 -19.39 -30.94
CA LYS A 73 13.47 -18.83 -29.78
C LYS A 73 14.44 -19.04 -28.64
N SER A 74 15.11 -17.96 -28.25
CA SER A 74 15.95 -17.92 -27.08
C SER A 74 15.10 -18.39 -25.91
N HIS A 75 15.37 -19.59 -25.40
CA HIS A 75 14.73 -20.10 -24.19
C HIS A 75 15.32 -19.42 -22.94
N LYS A 76 15.54 -18.09 -23.01
CA LYS A 76 15.50 -17.19 -21.86
C LYS A 76 14.05 -17.00 -21.43
N ARG A 77 13.38 -18.11 -21.08
CA ARG A 77 12.06 -18.12 -20.45
C ARG A 77 12.19 -18.78 -19.08
N ARG A 78 12.27 -17.91 -18.06
CA ARG A 78 11.65 -18.07 -16.73
C ARG A 78 11.90 -19.43 -16.04
N ILE A 79 13.07 -19.56 -15.42
CA ILE A 79 13.31 -20.58 -14.38
C ILE A 79 12.73 -20.12 -13.02
N PHE A 80 12.64 -18.80 -12.79
CA PHE A 80 12.14 -18.20 -11.54
C PHE A 80 10.66 -18.46 -11.23
N ASP A 81 9.83 -18.78 -12.24
CA ASP A 81 8.38 -19.01 -12.09
C ASP A 81 8.04 -20.49 -11.74
N SER A 82 9.04 -21.38 -11.62
CA SER A 82 8.80 -22.84 -11.63
C SER A 82 8.16 -23.41 -10.36
N GLN A 83 8.07 -22.63 -9.28
CA GLN A 83 7.48 -23.03 -7.99
C GLN A 83 6.72 -21.84 -7.39
N PRO A 84 5.39 -21.73 -7.62
CA PRO A 84 4.57 -20.61 -7.15
C PRO A 84 3.97 -20.83 -5.77
N PHE A 85 4.38 -21.85 -4.99
CA PHE A 85 3.82 -22.13 -3.68
C PHE A 85 4.91 -22.09 -2.59
N LEU A 86 4.49 -21.76 -1.37
CA LEU A 86 5.34 -21.83 -0.17
C LEU A 86 5.30 -23.20 0.50
N THR A 87 4.25 -23.98 0.24
CA THR A 87 4.00 -25.28 0.86
C THR A 87 4.46 -26.46 -0.01
N PRO A 88 4.92 -27.57 0.59
CA PRO A 88 5.11 -27.77 2.03
C PRO A 88 6.35 -27.02 2.57
N VAL A 89 6.21 -26.43 3.77
CA VAL A 89 7.35 -25.93 4.53
C VAL A 89 8.14 -27.14 5.05
N ARG A 90 9.41 -27.27 4.66
CA ARG A 90 10.28 -28.38 5.06
C ARG A 90 10.65 -28.30 6.53
N GLU A 91 10.90 -27.08 7.01
CA GLU A 91 11.33 -26.82 8.38
C GLU A 91 10.99 -25.38 8.79
N ASN A 92 10.61 -25.18 10.04
CA ASN A 92 10.50 -23.87 10.67
C ASN A 92 11.73 -23.65 11.57
N LEU A 93 12.57 -22.67 11.23
CA LEU A 93 13.81 -22.32 11.92
C LEU A 93 13.58 -21.45 13.17
N GLY A 94 12.32 -21.06 13.43
CA GLY A 94 11.93 -20.16 14.50
C GLY A 94 12.36 -18.71 14.24
N SER A 95 12.41 -17.91 15.31
CA SER A 95 12.99 -16.57 15.24
C SER A 95 14.50 -16.66 15.03
N LEU A 96 15.02 -15.97 14.01
CA LEU A 96 16.44 -15.75 13.81
C LEU A 96 16.94 -14.46 14.48
N PHE A 97 16.06 -13.72 15.16
CA PHE A 97 16.44 -12.46 15.79
C PHE A 97 17.52 -12.69 16.87
N PRO A 98 18.64 -11.95 16.83
CA PRO A 98 19.63 -12.01 17.89
C PRO A 98 19.04 -11.52 19.22
N THR A 99 19.30 -12.26 20.30
CA THR A 99 18.91 -11.86 21.67
C THR A 99 19.82 -10.78 22.26
N SER A 100 20.88 -10.40 21.54
CA SER A 100 21.79 -9.30 21.86
C SER A 100 22.34 -8.69 20.57
N ALA A 101 22.57 -7.37 20.57
CA ALA A 101 22.97 -6.60 19.38
C ALA A 101 24.40 -6.88 18.86
N THR A 102 25.16 -7.74 19.54
CA THR A 102 26.58 -8.00 19.24
C THR A 102 26.89 -9.39 18.73
N THR A 103 25.92 -10.32 18.72
CA THR A 103 26.12 -11.71 18.26
C THR A 103 25.15 -12.06 17.14
N PRO A 104 25.58 -12.02 15.86
CA PRO A 104 24.77 -12.51 14.75
C PRO A 104 24.37 -13.97 14.94
N ARG A 105 23.15 -14.32 14.56
CA ARG A 105 22.61 -15.67 14.64
C ARG A 105 22.79 -16.38 13.32
N ASP A 106 23.70 -17.36 13.29
CA ASP A 106 23.91 -18.24 12.16
C ASP A 106 22.98 -19.47 12.25
N VAL A 107 22.28 -19.77 11.15
CA VAL A 107 21.56 -21.04 10.99
C VAL A 107 22.06 -21.74 9.74
N ASN A 108 22.64 -22.93 9.94
CA ASN A 108 23.12 -23.80 8.87
C ASN A 108 22.13 -24.94 8.63
N ARG A 109 21.79 -25.20 7.37
CA ARG A 109 20.93 -26.31 6.93
C ARG A 109 21.49 -26.96 5.69
N SER A 110 21.93 -28.20 5.83
CA SER A 110 22.28 -29.05 4.70
C SER A 110 21.04 -29.74 4.14
N GLY A 111 21.11 -30.14 2.87
CA GLY A 111 20.06 -30.91 2.23
C GLY A 111 20.45 -31.31 0.82
N ARG A 112 19.49 -31.91 0.12
CA ARG A 112 19.64 -32.34 -1.27
C ARG A 112 18.33 -32.11 -2.01
N VAL A 113 18.34 -31.27 -3.04
CA VAL A 113 17.18 -31.03 -3.92
C VAL A 113 17.34 -31.78 -5.24
N ARG A 114 16.23 -32.27 -5.79
CA ARG A 114 16.17 -33.16 -6.95
C ARG A 114 15.27 -32.59 -8.04
N ASN A 115 15.54 -32.88 -9.31
CA ASN A 115 14.65 -32.48 -10.40
C ASN A 115 13.40 -33.39 -10.50
N THR A 116 12.60 -33.46 -9.44
CA THR A 116 11.34 -34.23 -9.33
C THR A 116 10.23 -33.33 -8.75
N ALA A 117 8.97 -33.65 -9.04
CA ALA A 117 7.84 -32.80 -8.68
C ALA A 117 7.61 -32.62 -7.17
N SER A 118 8.14 -33.51 -6.34
CA SER A 118 7.96 -33.52 -4.88
C SER A 118 9.17 -33.04 -4.08
N ASP A 119 10.30 -32.75 -4.73
CA ASP A 119 11.61 -32.54 -4.07
C ASP A 119 12.53 -31.56 -4.84
N ASN A 120 11.95 -30.74 -5.73
CA ASN A 120 12.67 -29.69 -6.45
C ASN A 120 12.83 -28.38 -5.66
N CYS A 121 12.14 -28.26 -4.53
CA CYS A 121 12.15 -27.12 -3.63
C CYS A 121 12.29 -27.60 -2.18
N HIS A 122 13.14 -26.91 -1.42
CA HIS A 122 13.13 -26.94 0.03
C HIS A 122 12.83 -25.54 0.58
N THR A 123 11.64 -25.37 1.16
CA THR A 123 11.22 -24.14 1.85
C THR A 123 11.55 -24.19 3.34
N TYR A 124 12.31 -23.20 3.81
CA TYR A 124 12.60 -22.97 5.23
C TYR A 124 11.89 -21.69 5.70
N ARG A 125 10.95 -21.80 6.65
CA ARG A 125 10.33 -20.63 7.29
C ARG A 125 11.21 -20.13 8.42
N PHE A 126 11.32 -18.81 8.58
CA PHE A 126 12.05 -18.18 9.67
C PHE A 126 11.47 -16.80 10.02
N GLY A 127 11.55 -16.40 11.29
CA GLY A 127 11.07 -15.11 11.76
C GLY A 127 12.20 -14.09 11.98
N ILE A 128 11.96 -12.83 11.65
CA ILE A 128 12.79 -11.68 12.05
C ILE A 128 12.01 -10.89 13.10
N GLY A 129 12.63 -10.62 14.26
CA GLY A 129 11.99 -9.98 15.42
C GLY A 129 12.10 -8.46 15.45
N GLY A 130 13.09 -7.91 14.75
CA GLY A 130 13.42 -6.48 14.68
C GLY A 130 14.35 -6.23 13.49
N ALA A 131 14.57 -4.97 13.12
CA ALA A 131 15.37 -4.60 11.95
C ALA A 131 16.72 -5.34 11.91
N SER A 132 16.92 -6.20 10.90
CA SER A 132 18.06 -7.12 10.84
C SER A 132 18.68 -7.18 9.45
N ASP A 133 20.01 -7.30 9.39
CA ASP A 133 20.72 -7.61 8.16
C ASP A 133 20.83 -9.14 8.03
N LEU A 134 20.54 -9.69 6.84
CA LEU A 134 20.59 -11.12 6.53
C LEU A 134 21.59 -11.37 5.41
N THR A 135 22.69 -12.05 5.72
CA THR A 135 23.55 -12.68 4.71
C THR A 135 23.02 -14.08 4.40
N VAL A 136 22.79 -14.35 3.12
CA VAL A 136 22.41 -15.67 2.61
C VAL A 136 23.60 -16.28 1.88
N ASN A 137 24.07 -17.46 2.30
CA ASN A 137 25.14 -18.20 1.64
C ASN A 137 24.70 -19.64 1.34
N LEU A 138 24.52 -19.97 0.07
CA LEU A 138 24.25 -21.32 -0.41
C LEU A 138 25.55 -21.90 -1.01
N ASN A 139 26.11 -22.95 -0.43
CA ASN A 139 27.35 -23.60 -0.90
C ASN A 139 27.22 -25.13 -0.89
N GLY A 140 28.33 -25.86 -1.07
CA GLY A 140 28.33 -27.33 -1.10
C GLY A 140 27.62 -27.93 -2.32
N LEU A 141 27.43 -27.15 -3.39
CA LEU A 141 26.68 -27.54 -4.56
C LEU A 141 27.45 -28.58 -5.41
N THR A 142 26.85 -29.75 -5.60
CA THR A 142 27.34 -30.79 -6.52
C THR A 142 26.78 -30.64 -7.94
N SER A 143 25.74 -29.82 -8.12
CA SER A 143 25.16 -29.38 -9.39
C SER A 143 24.42 -28.04 -9.19
N ALA A 144 23.95 -27.40 -10.27
CA ALA A 144 23.30 -26.10 -10.18
C ALA A 144 22.02 -26.11 -9.32
N ALA A 145 21.97 -25.17 -8.37
CA ALA A 145 20.80 -24.77 -7.59
C ALA A 145 20.77 -23.25 -7.42
N THR A 146 19.64 -22.72 -6.99
CA THR A 146 19.44 -21.30 -6.64
C THR A 146 18.75 -21.19 -5.29
N VAL A 147 18.88 -20.06 -4.62
CA VAL A 147 18.10 -19.70 -3.41
C VAL A 147 17.42 -18.36 -3.62
N ARG A 148 16.20 -18.21 -3.10
CA ARG A 148 15.49 -16.92 -2.99
C ARG A 148 14.97 -16.69 -1.57
N ILE A 149 14.86 -15.43 -1.17
CA ILE A 149 14.16 -15.00 0.03
C ILE A 149 12.79 -14.44 -0.37
N VAL A 150 11.75 -14.89 0.32
CA VAL A 150 10.35 -14.53 0.09
C VAL A 150 9.74 -14.02 1.39
N ARG A 151 8.84 -13.04 1.30
CA ARG A 151 7.90 -12.66 2.36
C ARG A 151 6.52 -12.64 1.75
N ASP A 152 5.65 -13.56 2.17
CA ASP A 152 4.25 -13.62 1.75
C ASP A 152 3.51 -12.39 2.34
N VAL A 153 3.27 -11.37 1.52
CA VAL A 153 2.68 -10.11 2.01
C VAL A 153 1.18 -10.24 2.21
N ASN A 154 0.51 -11.09 1.41
CA ASN A 154 -0.94 -11.25 1.41
C ASN A 154 -1.41 -12.51 2.18
N ASN A 155 -0.48 -13.33 2.67
CA ASN A 155 -0.69 -14.60 3.39
C ASN A 155 -1.51 -15.65 2.64
N ASN A 156 -1.45 -15.67 1.30
CA ASN A 156 -2.20 -16.62 0.47
C ASN A 156 -1.48 -17.98 0.28
N GLY A 157 -0.22 -18.13 0.72
CA GLY A 157 0.59 -19.35 0.56
C GLY A 157 1.17 -19.55 -0.85
N ILE A 158 0.94 -18.60 -1.75
CA ILE A 158 1.44 -18.51 -3.12
C ILE A 158 2.64 -17.53 -3.09
N VAL A 159 3.59 -17.70 -4.01
CA VAL A 159 4.68 -16.75 -4.21
C VAL A 159 4.38 -15.91 -5.43
N ASP A 160 3.79 -14.74 -5.20
CA ASP A 160 3.56 -13.73 -6.22
C ASP A 160 4.87 -12.97 -6.53
N LYS A 161 4.86 -12.22 -7.64
CA LYS A 161 6.03 -11.42 -8.07
C LYS A 161 6.45 -10.38 -7.01
N GLY A 162 5.53 -9.94 -6.16
CA GLY A 162 5.79 -8.97 -5.10
C GLY A 162 6.39 -9.56 -3.82
N ASP A 163 6.27 -10.88 -3.61
CA ASP A 163 6.73 -11.53 -2.38
C ASP A 163 8.21 -11.89 -2.41
N VAL A 164 8.81 -12.04 -3.61
CA VAL A 164 10.23 -12.34 -3.78
C VAL A 164 11.06 -11.08 -3.53
N ILE A 165 11.81 -11.08 -2.43
CA ILE A 165 12.66 -9.95 -2.02
C ILE A 165 13.97 -9.95 -2.81
N GLU A 166 14.63 -11.10 -2.90
CA GLU A 166 15.86 -11.28 -3.67
C GLU A 166 16.07 -12.76 -4.03
N ALA A 167 16.75 -13.02 -5.14
CA ALA A 167 17.09 -14.36 -5.61
C ALA A 167 18.51 -14.42 -6.16
N SER A 168 19.20 -15.55 -5.96
CA SER A 168 20.59 -15.67 -6.44
C SER A 168 20.67 -15.62 -7.97
N ASN A 169 21.27 -14.55 -8.48
CA ASN A 169 21.22 -14.18 -9.91
C ASN A 169 22.18 -14.99 -10.82
N ASN A 170 23.09 -15.78 -10.25
CA ASN A 170 24.12 -16.53 -10.98
C ASN A 170 23.84 -18.03 -10.99
N LEU A 171 23.42 -18.61 -12.13
CA LEU A 171 23.06 -20.04 -12.18
C LEU A 171 24.26 -21.00 -12.07
N ASN A 172 25.46 -20.60 -12.52
CA ASN A 172 26.59 -21.51 -12.79
C ASN A 172 27.71 -21.54 -11.72
N GLN A 173 27.56 -20.83 -10.60
CA GLN A 173 28.54 -20.84 -9.49
C GLN A 173 28.26 -21.97 -8.48
N ASN A 174 29.30 -22.57 -7.90
CA ASN A 174 29.17 -23.63 -6.88
C ASN A 174 28.84 -23.09 -5.47
N SER A 175 28.82 -21.76 -5.32
CA SER A 175 28.23 -21.05 -4.19
C SER A 175 27.37 -19.89 -4.69
N LYS A 176 26.46 -19.39 -3.84
CA LYS A 176 25.68 -18.16 -4.01
C LYS A 176 25.79 -17.37 -2.71
N THR A 177 26.13 -16.09 -2.79
CA THR A 177 26.04 -15.19 -1.64
C THR A 177 25.33 -13.91 -2.05
N PHE A 178 24.42 -13.42 -1.19
CA PHE A 178 23.88 -12.07 -1.26
C PHE A 178 23.46 -11.60 0.14
N ASP A 179 23.43 -10.28 0.31
CA ASP A 179 23.11 -9.62 1.56
C ASP A 179 21.81 -8.81 1.43
N LEU A 180 20.94 -8.93 2.42
CA LEU A 180 19.69 -8.19 2.55
C LEU A 180 19.76 -7.33 3.79
N ASN A 181 19.84 -6.02 3.60
CA ASN A 181 20.03 -5.09 4.71
C ASN A 181 18.66 -4.63 5.26
N ARG A 182 18.55 -4.55 6.59
CA ARG A 182 17.41 -3.98 7.33
C ARG A 182 16.05 -4.63 7.05
N LEU A 183 15.99 -5.96 6.92
CA LEU A 183 14.73 -6.71 6.93
C LEU A 183 13.90 -6.34 8.17
N ALA A 184 12.66 -5.93 7.94
CA ALA A 184 11.71 -5.62 9.00
C ALA A 184 11.28 -6.86 9.81
N THR A 185 10.61 -6.61 10.93
CA THR A 185 9.94 -7.67 11.71
C THR A 185 8.89 -8.39 10.85
N GLY A 186 8.91 -9.72 10.86
CA GLY A 186 7.96 -10.54 10.10
C GLY A 186 8.43 -11.97 9.87
N ASP A 187 7.58 -12.75 9.22
CA ASP A 187 7.90 -14.08 8.72
C ASP A 187 8.49 -14.03 7.32
N TYR A 188 9.51 -14.84 7.08
CA TYR A 188 10.24 -14.95 5.83
C TYR A 188 10.45 -16.43 5.47
N PHE A 189 10.69 -16.67 4.19
CA PHE A 189 10.93 -18.01 3.64
C PHE A 189 12.20 -18.00 2.79
N ALA A 190 13.17 -18.85 3.15
CA ALA A 190 14.29 -19.16 2.28
C ALA A 190 13.94 -20.42 1.47
N GLN A 191 13.90 -20.30 0.15
CA GLN A 191 13.56 -21.42 -0.73
C GLN A 191 14.75 -21.79 -1.61
N VAL A 192 15.25 -23.02 -1.45
CA VAL A 192 16.36 -23.58 -2.24
C VAL A 192 15.79 -24.48 -3.34
N TYR A 193 16.23 -24.30 -4.58
CA TYR A 193 15.69 -24.98 -5.76
C TYR A 193 16.74 -25.67 -6.60
N LYS A 194 16.39 -26.85 -7.13
CA LYS A 194 17.19 -27.48 -8.17
C LYS A 194 17.08 -26.72 -9.49
N VAL A 195 18.21 -26.46 -10.15
CA VAL A 195 18.26 -25.88 -11.50
C VAL A 195 18.83 -26.92 -12.46
N GLY A 196 18.10 -27.25 -13.52
CA GLY A 196 18.49 -28.28 -14.49
C GLY A 196 18.38 -29.71 -13.93
N THR A 197 18.85 -30.70 -14.70
CA THR A 197 18.65 -32.14 -14.44
C THR A 197 19.44 -32.68 -13.23
N GLY A 198 19.05 -33.86 -12.75
CA GLY A 198 19.71 -34.56 -11.64
C GLY A 198 19.36 -34.02 -10.26
N GLU A 199 20.27 -34.23 -9.30
CA GLU A 199 20.17 -33.74 -7.92
C GLU A 199 21.38 -32.89 -7.54
N THR A 200 21.25 -32.07 -6.49
CA THR A 200 22.42 -31.42 -5.86
C THR A 200 22.30 -31.43 -4.36
N ASN A 201 23.41 -31.73 -3.68
CA ASN A 201 23.58 -31.39 -2.28
C ASN A 201 23.72 -29.87 -2.14
N TYR A 202 23.46 -29.35 -0.96
CA TYR A 202 23.75 -27.96 -0.60
C TYR A 202 23.92 -27.81 0.92
N ASN A 203 24.58 -26.73 1.32
CA ASN A 203 24.49 -26.14 2.65
C ASN A 203 23.96 -24.71 2.50
N LEU A 204 22.86 -24.40 3.15
CA LEU A 204 22.31 -23.06 3.29
C LEU A 204 22.74 -22.51 4.65
N ASN A 205 23.47 -21.40 4.65
CA ASN A 205 23.73 -20.57 5.80
C ASN A 205 22.86 -19.31 5.70
N LEU A 206 22.08 -19.05 6.75
CA LEU A 206 21.37 -17.79 6.98
C LEU A 206 22.02 -17.14 8.19
N ARG A 207 22.72 -16.03 8.00
CA ARG A 207 23.35 -15.25 9.08
C ARG A 207 22.57 -13.97 9.28
N VAL A 208 21.89 -13.87 10.42
CA VAL A 208 21.10 -12.69 10.80
C VAL A 208 21.85 -11.88 11.84
N ALA A 209 22.26 -10.67 11.49
CA ALA A 209 22.74 -9.67 12.44
C ALA A 209 21.61 -8.69 12.77
N THR A 210 21.57 -8.15 13.99
CA THR A 210 20.81 -6.92 14.22
C THR A 210 21.37 -5.85 13.29
N ALA A 211 20.52 -5.22 12.50
CA ALA A 211 20.97 -4.09 11.70
C ALA A 211 21.52 -3.05 12.67
N ALA A 212 22.70 -2.49 12.37
CA ALA A 212 23.28 -1.47 13.22
C ALA A 212 22.24 -0.37 13.50
N ALA A 213 22.10 0.02 14.77
CA ALA A 213 21.41 1.25 15.08
C ALA A 213 22.09 2.35 14.25
N GLN A 214 21.31 3.03 13.41
CA GLN A 214 21.84 4.14 12.62
C GLN A 214 22.37 5.14 13.63
N ASP A 215 23.66 5.49 13.51
CA ASP A 215 24.28 6.41 14.44
C ASP A 215 23.45 7.70 14.44
N PRO A 216 22.87 8.12 15.58
CA PRO A 216 22.03 9.31 15.65
C PRO A 216 22.82 10.61 15.41
N THR A 217 24.15 10.54 15.27
CA THR A 217 24.98 11.62 14.71
C THR A 217 24.87 11.76 13.18
N SER A 218 24.08 10.92 12.51
CA SER A 218 23.53 11.19 11.16
C SER A 218 22.54 12.35 11.25
N THR A 219 23.05 13.57 11.40
CA THR A 219 22.26 14.79 11.67
C THR A 219 21.49 15.27 10.45
N SER A 220 20.47 14.52 10.02
CA SER A 220 19.27 15.00 9.30
C SER A 220 18.21 13.91 9.07
N SER A 221 17.74 13.26 10.15
CA SER A 221 16.41 12.61 10.13
C SER A 221 15.30 13.67 10.14
N VAL A 222 15.21 14.46 9.06
CA VAL A 222 14.18 15.49 8.90
C VAL A 222 12.82 14.79 8.78
N GLN A 223 12.13 14.74 9.90
CA GLN A 223 10.78 14.22 10.04
C GLN A 223 9.85 15.02 9.11
N VAL A 224 9.27 14.41 8.07
CA VAL A 224 8.11 15.02 7.40
C VAL A 224 6.91 14.84 8.33
N LYS A 225 6.72 15.81 9.23
CA LYS A 225 5.56 15.89 10.14
C LYS A 225 4.29 16.28 9.35
N GLY A 226 3.79 15.38 8.52
CA GLY A 226 2.50 15.54 7.85
C GLY A 226 2.31 14.68 6.59
N ASN A 227 1.09 14.72 6.09
CA ASN A 227 0.64 14.09 4.85
C ASN A 227 1.37 14.67 3.65
N LEU A 228 1.83 13.82 2.72
CA LEU A 228 2.38 14.25 1.45
C LEU A 228 1.28 14.59 0.42
N ASN A 229 0.38 15.52 0.78
CA ASN A 229 -0.66 16.05 -0.12
C ASN A 229 -0.18 17.37 -0.77
N GLY A 230 0.96 17.34 -1.45
CA GLY A 230 1.58 18.52 -2.04
C GLY A 230 3.09 18.38 -2.22
N LEU A 231 3.79 19.50 -2.31
CA LEU A 231 5.26 19.59 -2.39
C LEU A 231 5.85 19.81 -0.99
N PHE A 232 6.68 18.87 -0.56
CA PHE A 232 7.68 19.05 0.49
C PHE A 232 9.04 19.35 -0.17
N SER A 233 9.79 20.29 0.40
CA SER A 233 11.19 20.53 0.05
C SER A 233 12.00 20.56 1.34
N SER A 234 13.08 19.78 1.41
CA SER A 234 14.07 19.97 2.46
C SER A 234 14.80 21.30 2.23
N GLY A 235 15.38 21.87 3.29
CA GLY A 235 16.48 22.82 3.13
C GLY A 235 17.69 22.19 2.44
N GLN A 236 18.78 22.94 2.34
CA GLN A 236 20.05 22.39 1.87
C GLN A 236 20.66 21.46 2.92
N ASN A 237 20.98 20.23 2.53
CA ASN A 237 21.59 19.17 3.34
C ASN A 237 22.85 18.63 2.65
N THR A 238 23.58 17.70 3.27
CA THR A 238 24.85 17.16 2.75
C THR A 238 25.03 15.67 3.04
N VAL A 239 25.25 14.88 1.99
CA VAL A 239 25.78 13.50 2.08
C VAL A 239 27.24 13.45 1.61
N ASN A 240 28.01 12.54 2.18
CA ASN A 240 29.43 12.34 1.89
C ASN A 240 29.80 10.85 1.73
N GLY A 241 30.97 10.57 1.18
CA GLY A 241 31.41 9.20 0.90
C GLY A 241 31.84 8.37 2.12
N THR A 242 31.99 8.97 3.31
CA THR A 242 32.66 8.36 4.47
C THR A 242 31.71 8.15 5.66
N SER A 243 31.30 9.23 6.34
CA SER A 243 30.54 9.19 7.59
C SER A 243 29.04 9.40 7.41
N ASN A 244 28.60 10.24 6.46
CA ASN A 244 27.18 10.46 6.17
C ASN A 244 26.84 10.00 4.75
N ARG A 245 26.85 8.68 4.53
CA ARG A 245 26.57 8.11 3.20
C ARG A 245 25.09 8.17 2.79
N THR A 246 24.18 8.33 3.74
CA THR A 246 22.73 8.32 3.51
C THR A 246 21.95 9.16 4.50
N ASP A 247 21.05 10.00 4.01
CA ASP A 247 20.02 10.69 4.82
C ASP A 247 18.64 10.09 4.53
N ASP A 248 17.83 9.85 5.58
CA ASP A 248 16.50 9.23 5.49
C ASP A 248 15.39 10.20 5.92
N TYR A 249 14.44 10.45 5.01
CA TYR A 249 13.27 11.32 5.20
C TYR A 249 12.00 10.49 5.31
N LEU A 250 11.47 10.34 6.53
CA LEU A 250 10.21 9.63 6.77
C LEU A 250 9.03 10.51 6.36
N PHE A 251 8.07 9.96 5.60
CA PHE A 251 6.84 10.63 5.19
C PHE A 251 5.64 9.68 5.22
N ARG A 252 4.43 10.25 5.18
CA ARG A 252 3.16 9.50 5.14
C ARG A 252 2.34 9.92 3.93
N VAL A 253 1.63 8.94 3.37
CA VAL A 253 0.65 9.12 2.31
C VAL A 253 -0.70 8.63 2.85
N ASP A 254 -1.75 9.43 2.69
CA ASP A 254 -3.02 9.26 3.42
C ASP A 254 -4.20 8.84 2.56
N SER A 255 -3.94 8.68 1.26
CA SER A 255 -4.83 8.20 0.20
C SER A 255 -3.92 7.74 -0.95
N ARG A 256 -4.34 6.80 -1.80
CA ARG A 256 -3.54 6.35 -2.95
C ARG A 256 -3.02 7.54 -3.75
N SER A 257 -1.70 7.65 -3.91
CA SER A 257 -1.05 8.83 -4.49
C SER A 257 0.09 8.48 -5.44
N THR A 258 0.30 9.32 -6.45
CA THR A 258 1.62 9.36 -7.13
C THR A 258 2.57 10.19 -6.29
N VAL A 259 3.75 9.67 -5.99
CA VAL A 259 4.82 10.37 -5.28
C VAL A 259 6.03 10.48 -6.21
N ASN A 260 6.57 11.69 -6.32
CA ASN A 260 7.77 11.99 -7.09
C ASN A 260 8.85 12.54 -6.15
N ALA A 261 10.01 11.91 -6.13
CA ALA A 261 11.19 12.33 -5.39
C ALA A 261 12.31 12.76 -6.34
N SER A 262 12.86 13.95 -6.12
CA SER A 262 13.94 14.53 -6.91
C SER A 262 14.94 15.28 -6.02
N LEU A 263 16.19 15.37 -6.47
CA LEU A 263 17.24 16.15 -5.82
C LEU A 263 17.50 17.44 -6.60
N ALA A 264 17.52 18.56 -5.89
CA ALA A 264 17.97 19.87 -6.37
C ALA A 264 19.27 20.28 -5.65
N GLY A 265 19.95 21.33 -6.12
CA GLY A 265 21.10 21.91 -5.40
C GLY A 265 22.33 21.01 -5.28
N LEU A 266 22.50 20.03 -6.17
CA LEU A 266 23.69 19.20 -6.27
C LEU A 266 24.89 20.04 -6.72
N ASN A 267 25.90 20.20 -5.86
CA ASN A 267 27.13 20.95 -6.17
C ASN A 267 28.21 20.09 -6.86
N THR A 268 28.06 18.77 -6.82
CA THR A 268 28.90 17.78 -7.52
C THR A 268 28.01 16.66 -8.04
N GLN A 269 28.55 15.80 -8.92
CA GLN A 269 27.84 14.58 -9.29
C GLN A 269 27.81 13.59 -8.10
N GLY A 270 26.81 12.70 -8.10
CA GLY A 270 26.87 11.49 -7.28
C GLY A 270 26.07 11.50 -5.97
N ALA A 271 24.81 11.95 -6.00
CA ALA A 271 23.79 11.46 -5.07
C ALA A 271 22.54 11.01 -5.85
N ARG A 272 21.77 10.07 -5.29
CA ARG A 272 20.46 9.63 -5.80
C ARG A 272 19.42 9.65 -4.68
N VAL A 273 18.15 9.72 -5.05
CA VAL A 273 17.02 9.45 -4.14
C VAL A 273 16.31 8.16 -4.53
N ARG A 274 15.95 7.34 -3.54
CA ARG A 274 15.15 6.11 -3.69
C ARG A 274 14.02 6.12 -2.66
N LEU A 275 12.87 5.55 -3.01
CA LEU A 275 11.69 5.45 -2.14
C LEU A 275 11.60 4.05 -1.54
N PHE A 276 11.25 3.97 -0.26
CA PHE A 276 11.13 2.74 0.50
C PHE A 276 9.82 2.70 1.28
N ASP A 277 9.25 1.50 1.42
CA ASP A 277 8.12 1.26 2.33
C ASP A 277 8.56 1.31 3.80
N SER A 278 7.60 1.25 4.72
CA SER A 278 7.87 1.17 6.17
C SER A 278 8.64 -0.09 6.60
N ALA A 279 8.78 -1.09 5.74
CA ALA A 279 9.53 -2.32 5.98
C ALA A 279 10.98 -2.25 5.44
N GLY A 280 11.39 -1.15 4.80
CA GLY A 280 12.71 -1.01 4.20
C GLY A 280 12.87 -1.62 2.82
N THR A 281 11.79 -2.08 2.19
CA THR A 281 11.76 -2.54 0.80
C THR A 281 11.75 -1.33 -0.13
N GLU A 282 12.58 -1.31 -1.17
CA GLU A 282 12.49 -0.26 -2.20
C GLU A 282 11.14 -0.39 -2.94
N VAL A 283 10.40 0.71 -3.05
CA VAL A 283 9.20 0.76 -3.89
C VAL A 283 9.62 0.99 -5.34
N VAL A 284 9.14 0.13 -6.24
CA VAL A 284 9.60 0.06 -7.65
C VAL A 284 9.55 1.42 -8.35
N GLY A 285 10.74 1.99 -8.60
CA GLY A 285 10.95 3.25 -9.32
C GLY A 285 12.43 3.44 -9.66
N GLY A 286 12.88 2.90 -10.80
CA GLY A 286 14.29 2.93 -11.18
C GLY A 286 14.79 4.33 -11.54
N ALA A 287 15.91 4.76 -10.94
CA ALA A 287 16.68 5.99 -11.18
C ALA A 287 15.96 7.34 -10.94
N SER A 288 14.73 7.52 -11.40
CA SER A 288 13.84 8.61 -10.99
C SER A 288 12.96 8.11 -9.83
N GLY A 289 13.01 8.78 -8.68
CA GLY A 289 12.32 8.40 -7.45
C GLY A 289 10.80 8.59 -7.48
N ALA A 290 10.14 8.16 -8.56
CA ALA A 290 8.70 8.26 -8.75
C ALA A 290 8.03 6.89 -8.57
N ALA A 291 6.96 6.83 -7.79
CA ALA A 291 6.18 5.62 -7.53
C ALA A 291 4.71 5.95 -7.27
N THR A 292 3.81 5.01 -7.56
CA THR A 292 2.44 5.05 -7.01
C THR A 292 2.45 4.35 -5.67
N LEU A 293 2.12 5.09 -4.61
CA LEU A 293 2.11 4.61 -3.24
C LEU A 293 0.66 4.45 -2.76
N GLU A 294 0.41 3.33 -2.09
CA GLU A 294 -0.80 3.15 -1.29
C GLU A 294 -0.77 4.07 -0.06
N ARG A 295 -1.88 4.15 0.66
CA ARG A 295 -1.90 4.77 1.97
C ARG A 295 -0.95 4.03 2.92
N GLY A 296 -0.02 4.76 3.54
CA GLY A 296 1.01 4.16 4.38
C GLY A 296 2.12 5.12 4.80
N SER A 297 3.05 4.60 5.59
CA SER A 297 4.30 5.29 5.95
C SER A 297 5.43 4.78 5.07
N TYR A 298 6.30 5.68 4.65
CA TYR A 298 7.40 5.45 3.70
C TYR A 298 8.63 6.26 4.13
N PHE A 299 9.78 5.99 3.54
CA PHE A 299 10.91 6.92 3.60
C PHE A 299 11.56 7.13 2.25
N ALA A 300 12.05 8.35 2.02
CA ALA A 300 12.90 8.69 0.91
C ALA A 300 14.36 8.72 1.41
N ARG A 301 15.21 7.88 0.83
CA ARG A 301 16.64 7.84 1.14
C ARG A 301 17.41 8.60 0.09
N VAL A 302 18.20 9.59 0.53
CA VAL A 302 19.23 10.23 -0.29
C VAL A 302 20.55 9.51 -0.03
N GLU A 303 21.22 9.04 -1.08
CA GLU A 303 22.41 8.17 -0.99
C GLU A 303 23.57 8.73 -1.83
N LYS A 304 24.77 8.85 -1.24
CA LYS A 304 26.00 9.23 -1.95
C LYS A 304 26.55 8.07 -2.78
N LEU A 305 26.85 8.34 -4.05
CA LEU A 305 27.30 7.36 -5.04
C LEU A 305 28.83 7.21 -5.17
N ASP A 306 29.61 8.14 -4.63
CA ASP A 306 31.07 8.15 -4.70
C ASP A 306 31.71 8.52 -3.34
N SER A 307 33.01 8.80 -3.33
CA SER A 307 33.81 9.11 -2.13
C SER A 307 33.78 10.58 -1.70
N GLY A 308 33.25 11.49 -2.52
CA GLY A 308 33.22 12.93 -2.25
C GLY A 308 32.08 13.37 -1.34
N THR A 309 31.91 14.69 -1.20
CA THR A 309 30.77 15.32 -0.49
C THR A 309 29.90 16.05 -1.51
N THR A 310 28.58 15.95 -1.40
CA THR A 310 27.65 16.79 -2.16
C THR A 310 26.61 17.43 -1.27
N THR A 311 26.28 18.70 -1.57
CA THR A 311 25.04 19.33 -1.08
C THR A 311 23.85 18.79 -1.87
N TYR A 312 22.65 18.86 -1.30
CA TYR A 312 21.39 18.63 -2.01
C TYR A 312 20.21 19.30 -1.29
N SER A 313 19.07 19.40 -1.98
CA SER A 313 17.75 19.61 -1.39
C SER A 313 16.82 18.54 -1.95
N LEU A 314 16.17 17.78 -1.08
CA LEU A 314 15.18 16.76 -1.45
C LEU A 314 13.83 17.44 -1.69
N GLN A 315 13.27 17.23 -2.87
CA GLN A 315 11.89 17.55 -3.19
C GLN A 315 11.07 16.27 -3.22
N LEU A 316 10.00 16.22 -2.43
CA LEU A 316 8.99 15.16 -2.46
C LEU A 316 7.65 15.78 -2.86
N ARG A 317 7.06 15.33 -3.97
CA ARG A 317 5.72 15.75 -4.38
C ARG A 317 4.78 14.58 -4.42
N GLY A 318 3.86 14.53 -3.47
CA GLY A 318 2.73 13.60 -3.49
C GLY A 318 1.51 14.26 -4.14
N THR A 319 0.75 13.48 -4.91
CA THR A 319 -0.48 13.89 -5.57
C THR A 319 -1.49 12.76 -5.47
N PRO A 320 -2.53 12.91 -4.62
CA PRO A 320 -3.63 11.97 -4.51
C PRO A 320 -4.26 11.68 -5.87
N ILE A 321 -4.42 10.40 -6.18
CA ILE A 321 -5.09 9.90 -7.38
C ILE A 321 -6.42 9.20 -7.08
N GLU A 322 -6.73 9.01 -5.79
CA GLU A 322 -7.98 8.41 -5.30
C GLU A 322 -8.46 9.16 -4.05
N GLY A 323 -9.77 9.15 -3.81
CA GLY A 323 -10.36 9.63 -2.55
C GLY A 323 -10.26 8.56 -1.47
N ASN A 324 -10.36 8.94 -0.20
CA ASN A 324 -10.49 7.97 0.88
C ASN A 324 -11.92 7.43 0.91
N ARG A 325 -12.12 6.11 1.10
CA ARG A 325 -13.47 5.57 1.31
C ARG A 325 -13.76 5.48 2.80
N VAL A 326 -14.40 6.51 3.34
CA VAL A 326 -14.80 6.58 4.75
C VAL A 326 -16.03 5.71 5.00
N ASN A 327 -16.02 4.97 6.10
CA ASN A 327 -17.10 4.10 6.53
C ASN A 327 -17.47 4.48 7.97
N VAL A 328 -18.76 4.73 8.21
CA VAL A 328 -19.32 4.94 9.55
C VAL A 328 -20.13 3.70 9.89
N PHE A 329 -19.65 2.91 10.86
CA PHE A 329 -20.31 1.69 11.28
C PHE A 329 -21.02 1.91 12.62
N VAL A 330 -22.35 1.96 12.61
CA VAL A 330 -23.20 2.10 13.79
C VAL A 330 -23.57 0.71 14.27
N GLN A 331 -22.96 0.27 15.38
CA GLN A 331 -23.13 -1.08 15.90
C GLN A 331 -24.51 -1.25 16.55
N ARG A 332 -24.87 -0.31 17.43
CA ARG A 332 -25.95 -0.48 18.41
C ARG A 332 -26.45 0.87 18.93
N ALA A 333 -27.74 0.93 19.23
CA ALA A 333 -28.32 1.93 20.13
C ALA A 333 -28.89 1.23 21.38
N THR A 334 -28.81 1.90 22.53
CA THR A 334 -29.28 1.37 23.81
C THR A 334 -30.10 2.46 24.53
N ALA A 335 -31.35 2.16 24.89
CA ALA A 335 -32.23 3.10 25.56
C ALA A 335 -31.75 3.35 27.00
N ILE A 336 -31.79 4.61 27.45
CA ILE A 336 -31.46 5.00 28.82
C ILE A 336 -32.72 5.48 29.55
N ASP A 337 -33.52 6.32 28.89
CA ASP A 337 -34.90 6.59 29.32
C ASP A 337 -35.86 5.61 28.63
N GLN A 338 -37.07 5.41 29.19
CA GLN A 338 -38.15 4.74 28.46
C GLN A 338 -38.61 5.67 27.34
N PHE A 339 -38.59 5.25 26.07
CA PHE A 339 -39.04 6.10 24.96
C PHE A 339 -40.57 6.05 24.85
N ASP A 340 -41.13 4.85 24.69
CA ASP A 340 -42.57 4.59 24.72
C ASP A 340 -43.24 4.95 26.05
N ASN A 341 -44.49 5.42 25.97
CA ASN A 341 -45.34 5.70 27.14
C ASN A 341 -46.62 4.83 27.17
N SER A 342 -46.58 3.60 26.64
CA SER A 342 -47.72 2.69 26.68
C SER A 342 -47.91 2.08 28.07
N PHE A 343 -49.15 2.04 28.58
CA PHE A 343 -49.46 1.62 29.95
C PHE A 343 -49.70 0.09 30.08
N PHE A 344 -49.69 -0.65 28.97
CA PHE A 344 -50.20 -2.02 28.92
C PHE A 344 -49.31 -3.06 28.22
N GLU A 345 -48.23 -2.66 27.54
CA GLU A 345 -47.22 -3.58 27.01
C GLU A 345 -45.81 -3.10 27.34
N ASP A 346 -44.86 -4.03 27.45
CA ASP A 346 -43.41 -3.78 27.67
C ASP A 346 -42.79 -3.22 26.39
N SER A 347 -43.18 -1.98 26.11
CA SER A 347 -42.86 -1.24 24.91
C SER A 347 -41.43 -0.73 25.03
N ARG A 348 -40.62 -1.22 24.09
CA ARG A 348 -39.17 -1.09 24.06
C ARG A 348 -38.82 -0.32 22.80
N ALA A 349 -37.86 0.59 22.90
CA ALA A 349 -37.46 1.49 21.82
C ALA A 349 -37.40 0.83 20.42
N ASP A 350 -38.03 1.46 19.44
CA ASP A 350 -38.08 1.13 18.02
C ASP A 350 -36.96 1.89 17.27
N PHE A 351 -35.69 1.64 17.60
CA PHE A 351 -34.59 2.49 17.14
C PHE A 351 -34.21 2.33 15.65
N TYR A 352 -33.91 3.46 15.01
CA TYR A 352 -33.12 3.54 13.78
C TYR A 352 -32.06 4.65 13.85
N THR A 353 -31.08 4.62 12.93
CA THR A 353 -30.06 5.68 12.81
C THR A 353 -30.17 6.43 11.48
N LYS A 354 -29.81 7.71 11.51
CA LYS A 354 -29.53 8.52 10.32
C LYS A 354 -28.08 8.99 10.37
N VAL A 355 -27.35 8.76 9.28
CA VAL A 355 -25.95 9.17 9.10
C VAL A 355 -25.83 10.01 7.85
N LYS A 356 -25.14 11.16 7.95
CA LYS A 356 -24.79 12.00 6.81
C LYS A 356 -23.28 12.21 6.79
N ILE A 357 -22.65 12.06 5.63
CA ILE A 357 -21.21 12.30 5.44
C ILE A 357 -21.04 13.50 4.50
N ASP A 358 -20.33 14.53 4.96
CA ASP A 358 -20.12 15.82 4.28
C ASP A 358 -21.40 16.40 3.63
N ARG A 359 -21.34 16.64 2.31
CA ARG A 359 -22.40 17.23 1.49
C ARG A 359 -23.37 16.19 0.89
N PHE A 360 -23.14 14.90 1.15
CA PHE A 360 -23.96 13.84 0.58
C PHE A 360 -25.30 13.73 1.32
N ALA A 361 -26.25 12.99 0.73
CA ALA A 361 -27.57 12.80 1.32
C ALA A 361 -27.47 12.06 2.67
N GLU A 362 -28.35 12.40 3.60
CA GLU A 362 -28.51 11.63 4.84
C GLU A 362 -29.12 10.27 4.53
N ARG A 363 -28.60 9.21 5.16
CA ARG A 363 -28.96 7.81 4.90
C ARG A 363 -29.44 7.15 6.18
N GLN A 364 -30.52 6.39 6.07
CA GLN A 364 -31.20 5.76 7.19
C GLN A 364 -30.92 4.26 7.25
N SER A 365 -30.78 3.71 8.46
CA SER A 365 -30.87 2.26 8.67
C SER A 365 -32.32 1.76 8.57
N PRO A 366 -32.54 0.44 8.45
CA PRO A 366 -33.79 -0.16 8.88
C PRO A 366 -34.08 0.17 10.36
N THR A 367 -35.35 0.21 10.73
CA THR A 367 -35.81 0.26 12.11
C THR A 367 -35.65 -1.11 12.78
N VAL A 368 -35.10 -1.13 13.99
CA VAL A 368 -35.03 -2.32 14.84
C VAL A 368 -36.11 -2.19 15.89
N VAL A 369 -37.22 -2.89 15.68
CA VAL A 369 -38.40 -2.76 16.53
C VAL A 369 -38.25 -3.46 17.89
N ASN A 370 -38.89 -2.88 18.90
CA ASN A 370 -39.18 -3.46 20.20
C ASN A 370 -37.92 -3.91 20.95
N ASN A 371 -36.89 -3.05 20.96
CA ASN A 371 -35.57 -3.41 21.47
C ASN A 371 -34.78 -2.23 22.06
N ASN A 372 -34.84 -2.09 23.39
CA ASN A 372 -34.02 -1.20 24.21
C ASN A 372 -32.50 -1.38 24.04
N ASN A 373 -32.02 -2.38 23.29
CA ASN A 373 -30.61 -2.62 22.98
C ASN A 373 -30.39 -2.96 21.49
N ALA A 374 -31.10 -2.25 20.61
CA ALA A 374 -31.14 -2.41 19.16
C ALA A 374 -29.77 -2.62 18.47
N PRO A 375 -29.47 -3.82 17.92
CA PRO A 375 -28.24 -4.08 17.16
C PRO A 375 -28.37 -3.58 15.70
N LEU A 376 -28.26 -2.25 15.52
CA LEU A 376 -28.44 -1.56 14.24
C LEU A 376 -27.55 -2.09 13.10
N ASN A 377 -26.28 -2.45 13.41
CA ASN A 377 -25.29 -2.99 12.46
C ASN A 377 -25.20 -2.25 11.09
N PHE A 378 -25.46 -0.95 11.09
CA PHE A 378 -25.59 -0.15 9.88
C PHE A 378 -24.22 0.37 9.43
N THR A 379 -23.96 0.39 8.12
CA THR A 379 -22.76 0.99 7.54
C THR A 379 -23.14 2.04 6.50
N GLU A 380 -22.80 3.31 6.76
CA GLU A 380 -22.77 4.31 5.70
C GLU A 380 -21.34 4.42 5.12
N ARG A 381 -21.23 4.58 3.80
CA ARG A 381 -19.94 4.58 3.10
C ARG A 381 -19.89 5.70 2.07
N GLN A 382 -18.83 6.51 2.12
CA GLN A 382 -18.66 7.62 1.19
C GLN A 382 -17.21 7.79 0.78
N GLU A 383 -16.97 7.97 -0.51
CA GLU A 383 -15.70 8.40 -1.08
C GLU A 383 -15.55 9.92 -0.92
N THR A 384 -14.42 10.35 -0.39
CA THR A 384 -14.08 11.77 -0.23
C THR A 384 -13.59 12.39 -1.54
N ALA A 385 -13.51 13.72 -1.61
CA ALA A 385 -12.74 14.35 -2.69
C ALA A 385 -11.25 13.98 -2.61
N LEU A 386 -10.52 14.11 -3.73
CA LEU A 386 -9.09 13.83 -3.81
C LEU A 386 -8.31 14.66 -2.77
N GLY A 387 -7.50 13.99 -1.95
CA GLY A 387 -6.70 14.64 -0.91
C GLY A 387 -7.49 15.28 0.25
N GLN A 388 -8.81 15.07 0.32
CA GLN A 388 -9.64 15.61 1.39
C GLN A 388 -9.25 15.02 2.75
N ARG A 389 -8.75 15.89 3.63
CA ARG A 389 -8.28 15.52 4.96
C ARG A 389 -9.42 15.42 5.99
N PHE A 390 -10.26 16.45 6.06
CA PHE A 390 -11.33 16.52 7.05
C PHE A 390 -12.66 16.11 6.44
N VAL A 391 -13.37 15.24 7.15
CA VAL A 391 -14.68 14.71 6.78
C VAL A 391 -15.62 14.99 7.94
N ASN A 392 -16.73 15.65 7.67
CA ASN A 392 -17.75 15.96 8.68
C ASN A 392 -18.84 14.89 8.61
N ILE A 393 -19.27 14.40 9.76
CA ILE A 393 -20.26 13.33 9.89
C ILE A 393 -21.33 13.78 10.89
N ASP A 394 -22.58 13.79 10.47
CA ASP A 394 -23.72 13.90 11.37
C ASP A 394 -24.24 12.49 11.68
N LEU A 395 -24.39 12.16 12.96
CA LEU A 395 -25.00 10.90 13.40
C LEU A 395 -26.16 11.20 14.35
N LYS A 396 -27.32 10.60 14.08
CA LYS A 396 -28.54 10.70 14.87
C LYS A 396 -29.09 9.30 15.16
N ILE A 397 -29.78 9.16 16.29
CA ILE A 397 -30.64 8.03 16.63
C ILE A 397 -32.06 8.56 16.80
N PHE A 398 -33.04 7.81 16.30
CA PHE A 398 -34.45 8.11 16.41
C PHE A 398 -35.19 6.89 16.92
N ASP A 399 -36.27 7.14 17.66
CA ASP A 399 -37.29 6.14 17.97
C ASP A 399 -38.45 6.25 16.97
N ASP A 400 -39.10 5.13 16.67
CA ASP A 400 -40.11 4.99 15.61
C ASP A 400 -41.41 4.39 16.17
N ASP A 401 -42.11 5.18 16.99
CA ASP A 401 -43.40 4.86 17.65
C ASP A 401 -44.55 4.52 16.66
N GLY A 402 -44.27 4.37 15.36
CA GLY A 402 -45.24 4.19 14.28
C GLY A 402 -46.09 5.43 13.97
N ILE A 403 -45.86 6.55 14.66
CA ILE A 403 -46.61 7.80 14.53
C ILE A 403 -45.63 8.96 14.31
N LEU A 404 -45.89 9.78 13.28
CA LEU A 404 -45.07 10.96 12.97
C LEU A 404 -45.41 12.16 13.88
N PRO A 405 -44.42 12.96 14.33
CA PRO A 405 -42.98 12.85 14.04
C PRO A 405 -42.23 11.92 15.03
N HIS A 406 -41.30 11.13 14.49
CA HIS A 406 -40.43 10.20 15.21
C HIS A 406 -39.50 10.98 16.18
N GLU A 407 -39.32 10.53 17.43
CA GLU A 407 -38.49 11.28 18.41
C GLU A 407 -36.98 11.11 18.15
N GLU A 408 -36.23 12.22 18.01
CA GLU A 408 -34.76 12.17 18.02
C GLU A 408 -34.24 11.93 19.45
N ALA A 409 -33.55 10.82 19.65
CA ALA A 409 -32.90 10.47 20.90
C ALA A 409 -31.69 11.38 21.18
N ASN A 410 -31.55 11.85 22.41
CA ASN A 410 -30.32 12.50 22.85
C ASN A 410 -29.22 11.44 23.02
N ILE A 411 -28.13 11.57 22.25
CA ILE A 411 -26.96 10.68 22.27
C ILE A 411 -25.66 11.44 22.56
N ASN A 412 -25.69 12.78 22.60
CA ASN A 412 -24.52 13.61 22.84
C ASN A 412 -24.26 13.82 24.35
N PRO A 413 -23.04 13.56 24.85
CA PRO A 413 -22.66 13.90 26.22
C PRO A 413 -22.71 15.41 26.54
N ASP A 414 -22.67 16.28 25.52
CA ASP A 414 -22.94 17.71 25.66
C ASP A 414 -24.44 17.98 25.75
N THR A 415 -24.85 18.73 26.77
CA THR A 415 -26.27 18.99 27.06
C THR A 415 -26.95 19.96 26.08
N SER A 416 -26.18 20.68 25.26
CA SER A 416 -26.67 21.61 24.23
C SER A 416 -27.03 20.94 22.90
N GLN A 417 -26.72 19.65 22.73
CA GLN A 417 -26.97 18.90 21.49
C GLN A 417 -27.72 17.59 21.76
N LYS A 418 -28.43 17.09 20.73
CA LYS A 418 -28.98 15.71 20.70
C LYS A 418 -28.10 14.80 19.84
N SER A 419 -27.93 15.16 18.57
CA SER A 419 -27.07 14.48 17.59
C SER A 419 -25.58 14.58 17.89
N LEU A 420 -24.78 13.65 17.36
CA LEU A 420 -23.32 13.79 17.30
C LEU A 420 -22.92 14.55 16.03
N LYS A 421 -22.19 15.66 16.22
CA LYS A 421 -21.44 16.34 15.16
C LYS A 421 -20.00 15.88 15.25
N ILE A 422 -19.53 15.17 14.22
CA ILE A 422 -18.25 14.45 14.26
C ILE A 422 -17.33 14.99 13.17
N ARG A 423 -16.09 15.33 13.54
CA ARG A 423 -15.02 15.66 12.61
C ARG A 423 -13.99 14.54 12.59
N TYR A 424 -13.85 13.91 11.43
CA TYR A 424 -12.88 12.86 11.17
C TYR A 424 -11.69 13.40 10.38
N ASP A 425 -10.47 13.05 10.82
CA ASP A 425 -9.23 13.37 10.13
C ASP A 425 -8.68 12.12 9.45
N THR A 426 -8.72 12.08 8.11
CA THR A 426 -8.19 10.94 7.34
C THR A 426 -6.67 10.82 7.45
N ALA A 427 -5.97 11.91 7.81
CA ALA A 427 -4.54 11.90 8.07
C ALA A 427 -4.16 10.97 9.23
N THR A 428 -4.60 11.36 10.42
CA THR A 428 -4.21 10.74 11.68
C THR A 428 -5.10 9.56 12.03
N GLY A 429 -6.35 9.57 11.58
CA GLY A 429 -7.41 8.71 12.10
C GLY A 429 -8.11 9.26 13.33
N ASP A 430 -7.83 10.51 13.72
CA ASP A 430 -8.48 11.16 14.85
C ASP A 430 -9.96 11.39 14.56
N ILE A 431 -10.79 11.10 15.56
CA ILE A 431 -12.23 11.36 15.58
C ILE A 431 -12.49 12.32 16.72
N ARG A 432 -13.03 13.50 16.43
CA ARG A 432 -13.50 14.47 17.43
C ARG A 432 -15.01 14.62 17.31
N VAL A 433 -15.67 14.79 18.45
CA VAL A 433 -17.12 15.01 18.54
C VAL A 433 -17.35 16.35 19.23
N ASP A 434 -18.15 17.22 18.64
CA ASP A 434 -18.42 18.54 19.20
C ASP A 434 -19.07 18.39 20.58
N GLY A 435 -18.59 19.21 21.53
CA GLY A 435 -19.01 19.16 22.93
C GLY A 435 -18.35 18.06 23.79
N VAL A 436 -17.63 17.11 23.18
CA VAL A 436 -16.94 16.03 23.89
C VAL A 436 -15.44 16.32 24.00
N ASN A 437 -14.95 16.51 25.23
CA ASN A 437 -13.52 16.73 25.50
C ASN A 437 -12.71 15.41 25.47
N ALA A 438 -12.74 14.71 24.34
CA ALA A 438 -11.97 13.52 24.05
C ALA A 438 -11.63 13.44 22.56
N THR A 439 -10.52 12.81 22.21
CA THR A 439 -10.20 12.42 20.82
C THR A 439 -10.17 10.91 20.75
N PHE A 440 -10.99 10.34 19.86
CA PHE A 440 -11.06 8.91 19.61
C PHE A 440 -10.24 8.53 18.38
N GLN A 441 -10.06 7.23 18.13
CA GLN A 441 -9.20 6.71 17.08
C GLN A 441 -9.99 5.81 16.12
N ARG A 442 -9.66 5.89 14.83
CA ARG A 442 -10.25 5.06 13.78
C ARG A 442 -10.22 3.56 14.08
N GLY A 443 -11.25 2.85 13.61
CA GLY A 443 -11.40 1.40 13.79
C GLY A 443 -11.60 0.95 15.25
N ARG A 444 -11.66 1.87 16.23
CA ARG A 444 -11.98 1.55 17.62
C ARG A 444 -13.46 1.87 17.89
N PRO A 445 -14.21 0.97 18.54
CA PRO A 445 -15.54 1.29 19.05
C PRO A 445 -15.52 2.48 19.99
N ILE A 446 -16.43 3.41 19.73
CA ILE A 446 -16.75 4.59 20.53
C ILE A 446 -18.17 4.36 21.06
N GLU A 447 -18.38 4.59 22.35
CA GLU A 447 -19.68 4.46 23.00
C GLU A 447 -19.97 5.76 23.75
N LEU A 448 -20.99 6.51 23.32
CA LEU A 448 -21.37 7.82 23.86
C LEU A 448 -22.83 7.78 24.31
N THR A 449 -23.13 8.49 25.39
CA THR A 449 -24.46 8.49 26.01
C THR A 449 -24.95 9.92 26.18
N GLY A 450 -26.20 10.16 25.78
CA GLY A 450 -26.87 11.44 25.89
C GLY A 450 -26.96 11.95 27.33
N ARG A 451 -26.77 13.25 27.53
CA ARG A 451 -26.89 13.91 28.84
C ARG A 451 -27.81 15.13 28.84
N GLY A 452 -28.21 15.64 27.66
CA GLY A 452 -29.09 16.79 27.53
C GLY A 452 -30.58 16.47 27.74
N SER A 453 -31.42 17.35 27.22
CA SER A 453 -32.89 17.23 27.26
C SER A 453 -33.45 16.27 26.19
N GLY A 454 -34.68 15.83 26.42
CA GLY A 454 -35.35 14.77 25.65
C GLY A 454 -35.06 13.37 26.19
N LYS A 455 -35.62 12.35 25.54
CA LYS A 455 -35.31 10.94 25.84
C LYS A 455 -33.85 10.64 25.47
N LYS A 456 -33.12 9.96 26.35
CA LYS A 456 -31.68 9.68 26.22
C LYS A 456 -31.42 8.25 25.75
N ALA A 457 -30.43 8.10 24.89
CA ALA A 457 -29.88 6.82 24.47
C ALA A 457 -28.34 6.82 24.57
N SER A 458 -27.76 5.62 24.55
CA SER A 458 -26.35 5.39 24.25
C SER A 458 -26.21 4.88 22.82
N VAL A 459 -25.18 5.31 22.11
CA VAL A 459 -24.85 4.84 20.77
C VAL A 459 -23.42 4.29 20.74
N ARG A 460 -23.26 3.13 20.12
CA ARG A 460 -21.96 2.50 19.90
C ARG A 460 -21.66 2.42 18.40
N PHE A 461 -20.55 3.03 17.98
CA PHE A 461 -20.15 3.14 16.58
C PHE A 461 -18.63 3.12 16.41
N PHE A 462 -18.12 2.99 15.19
CA PHE A 462 -16.74 3.35 14.86
C PHE A 462 -16.65 3.92 13.43
N ILE A 463 -15.54 4.59 13.14
CA ILE A 463 -15.25 5.18 11.82
C ILE A 463 -13.89 4.66 11.35
N ASP A 464 -13.76 4.27 10.09
CA ASP A 464 -12.46 3.97 9.47
C ASP A 464 -12.47 4.30 7.97
N HIS A 465 -11.28 4.37 7.37
CA HIS A 465 -11.10 4.50 5.93
C HIS A 465 -9.86 3.73 5.47
N PHE A 466 -9.87 3.46 4.17
CA PHE A 466 -8.81 2.84 3.39
C PHE A 466 -8.70 3.57 2.05
#